data_AF-A0A124IST7-F1
#
_entry.id   AF-A0A124IST7-F1
#
_cell.length_a   1.000
_cell.length_b   1.000
_cell.length_c   1.000
_cell.angle_alpha   90.00
_cell.angle_beta   90.00
_cell.angle_gamma   90.00
#
_symmetry.space_group_name_H-M   'P 1'
#
loop_
_entity.id
_entity.type
_entity.pdbx_description
1 polymer ?
#
loop_
_entity_poly.entity_id
_entity_poly.type
_entity_poly.pdbx_seq_one_letter_code
_entity_poly.pdbx_strand_id
1 'polypeptide(L)'
;MLPRFILTYRHHCAIVKSRSGDLALSIDKGGRLVVSLSRPCVGDYIRLQPYSGINPSNEFIKPFIVDGYEYVPIHVIYRNTVTLNQLTIVNGKVSLQVEDADETVLRGLVVNGSDYVRYIVETLINKYLESPIPVLAMSAKLTSNPDKVEDYVKSMTDNDYHVAGVRIYHKPGLMVSIRRVSPYRVDTALMCSIDLSDEFKGLVKTLLLTSTIIHDVRLGRVGELPMGMDVFYPIIRGNVDSIAR
;
A
#
# COMPACT_ATOMS: atom_id res chain seq x y z
N MET A 1 4.11 -12.28 -11.57
CA MET A 1 4.65 -11.48 -10.45
C MET A 1 5.33 -12.44 -9.48
N LEU A 2 6.48 -12.06 -8.94
CA LEU A 2 7.22 -12.91 -7.99
C LEU A 2 6.60 -12.84 -6.58
N PRO A 3 6.76 -13.88 -5.75
CA PRO A 3 6.44 -13.80 -4.33
C PRO A 3 7.18 -12.64 -3.65
N ARG A 4 6.56 -12.04 -2.65
CA ARG A 4 7.21 -11.08 -1.76
C ARG A 4 7.41 -11.69 -0.39
N PHE A 5 8.59 -11.49 0.15
CA PHE A 5 8.95 -11.91 1.49
C PHE A 5 8.99 -10.66 2.36
N ILE A 6 8.25 -10.67 3.46
CA ILE A 6 8.04 -9.51 4.30
C ILE A 6 8.45 -9.86 5.73
N LEU A 7 9.38 -9.10 6.28
CA LEU A 7 9.75 -9.16 7.68
C LEU A 7 9.09 -7.99 8.43
N THR A 8 8.60 -8.28 9.63
CA THR A 8 8.00 -7.32 10.56
C THR A 8 8.54 -7.57 11.97
N TYR A 9 8.23 -6.70 12.94
CA TYR A 9 8.63 -6.95 14.33
C TYR A 9 8.12 -8.30 14.89
N ARG A 10 6.92 -8.75 14.48
CA ARG A 10 6.37 -10.05 14.92
C ARG A 10 6.96 -11.20 14.09
N HIS A 11 6.95 -11.06 12.77
CA HIS A 11 7.47 -12.02 11.81
C HIS A 11 8.87 -11.59 11.34
N HIS A 12 9.85 -11.78 12.22
CA HIS A 12 11.14 -11.09 12.18
C HIS A 12 12.29 -11.95 11.66
N CYS A 13 12.00 -13.15 11.15
CA CYS A 13 13.02 -14.15 10.83
C CYS A 13 12.74 -14.88 9.52
N ALA A 14 13.74 -14.98 8.65
CA ALA A 14 13.69 -15.86 7.48
C ALA A 14 15.04 -16.55 7.26
N ILE A 15 15.00 -17.74 6.63
CA ILE A 15 16.22 -18.42 6.20
C ILE A 15 16.22 -18.51 4.69
N VAL A 16 17.29 -18.03 4.06
CA VAL A 16 17.53 -18.14 2.62
C VAL A 16 18.46 -19.32 2.38
N LYS A 17 18.01 -20.27 1.54
CA LYS A 17 18.80 -21.43 1.14
C LYS A 17 19.60 -21.12 -0.12
N SER A 18 20.83 -20.65 0.05
CA SER A 18 21.76 -20.34 -1.06
C SER A 18 22.68 -21.52 -1.36
N ARG A 19 23.18 -21.59 -2.61
CA ARG A 19 24.22 -22.55 -3.01
C ARG A 19 25.50 -22.44 -2.18
N SER A 20 25.78 -21.26 -1.63
CA SER A 20 27.01 -20.99 -0.87
C SER A 20 26.85 -21.25 0.65
N GLY A 21 25.66 -21.67 1.09
CA GLY A 21 25.32 -21.87 2.49
C GLY A 21 24.02 -21.15 2.87
N ASP A 22 23.38 -21.61 3.94
CA ASP A 22 22.16 -20.99 4.44
C ASP A 22 22.45 -19.63 5.08
N LEU A 23 21.59 -18.65 4.83
CA LEU A 23 21.66 -17.30 5.36
C LEU A 23 20.45 -17.03 6.25
N ALA A 24 20.71 -16.65 7.50
CA ALA A 24 19.71 -16.14 8.41
C ALA A 24 19.47 -14.65 8.16
N LEU A 25 18.21 -14.27 7.98
CA LEU A 25 17.74 -12.90 7.86
C LEU A 25 16.93 -12.53 9.08
N SER A 26 17.26 -11.40 9.72
CA SER A 26 16.53 -10.89 10.88
C SER A 26 16.42 -9.37 10.86
N ILE A 27 15.51 -8.82 11.65
CA ILE A 27 15.41 -7.36 11.85
C ILE A 27 16.07 -6.99 13.18
N ASP A 28 16.93 -5.98 13.19
CA ASP A 28 17.49 -5.42 14.43
C ASP A 28 16.49 -4.51 15.18
N LYS A 29 16.90 -3.97 16.34
CA LYS A 29 16.06 -3.04 17.13
C LYS A 29 15.73 -1.74 16.39
N GLY A 30 16.49 -1.38 15.37
CA GLY A 30 16.31 -0.19 14.54
C GLY A 30 15.47 -0.43 13.29
N GLY A 31 14.98 -1.64 13.04
CA GLY A 31 14.22 -1.96 11.84
C GLY A 31 15.09 -2.27 10.62
N ARG A 32 16.40 -2.50 10.78
CA ARG A 32 17.32 -2.79 9.68
C ARG A 32 17.45 -4.30 9.46
N LEU A 33 17.57 -4.71 8.20
CA LEU A 33 17.83 -6.10 7.85
C LEU A 33 19.27 -6.46 8.24
N VAL A 34 19.41 -7.53 9.02
CA VAL A 34 20.69 -8.13 9.40
C VAL A 34 20.78 -9.51 8.74
N VAL A 35 21.89 -9.73 8.04
CA VAL A 35 22.21 -11.01 7.41
C VAL A 35 23.30 -11.71 8.23
N SER A 36 23.09 -12.97 8.58
CA SER A 36 24.06 -13.77 9.33
C SER A 36 24.26 -15.14 8.70
N LEU A 37 25.51 -15.58 8.65
CA LEU A 37 25.92 -16.91 8.23
C LEU A 37 25.99 -17.92 9.38
N SER A 38 25.94 -17.45 10.64
CA SER A 38 26.27 -18.26 11.82
C SER A 38 25.21 -18.23 12.92
N ARG A 39 24.25 -17.31 12.87
CA ARG A 39 23.22 -17.21 13.90
C ARG A 39 22.00 -18.06 13.53
N PRO A 40 21.56 -18.98 14.42
CA PRO A 40 20.26 -19.59 14.25
C PRO A 40 19.19 -18.49 14.33
N CYS A 41 18.27 -18.52 13.37
CA CYS A 41 17.13 -17.63 13.33
C CYS A 41 15.90 -18.48 13.61
N VAL A 42 15.17 -18.17 14.68
CA VAL A 42 13.97 -18.90 15.11
C VAL A 42 12.80 -17.95 15.03
N GLY A 43 11.87 -18.24 14.13
CA GLY A 43 10.70 -17.42 13.88
C GLY A 43 10.17 -17.68 12.48
N ASP A 44 9.36 -16.75 12.00
CA ASP A 44 8.75 -16.78 10.69
C ASP A 44 8.82 -15.42 10.00
N TYR A 45 8.46 -15.41 8.73
CA TYR A 45 8.28 -14.22 7.90
C TYR A 45 6.90 -14.29 7.26
N ILE A 46 6.41 -13.17 6.72
CA ILE A 46 5.17 -13.17 5.94
C ILE A 46 5.51 -13.41 4.47
N ARG A 47 4.91 -14.45 3.88
CA ARG A 47 4.99 -14.74 2.45
C ARG A 47 3.73 -14.24 1.77
N LEU A 48 3.89 -13.30 0.85
CA LEU A 48 2.84 -12.86 -0.06
C LEU A 48 3.02 -13.56 -1.41
N GLN A 49 2.06 -14.41 -1.76
CA GLN A 49 1.93 -15.00 -3.08
C GLN A 49 0.85 -14.24 -3.86
N PRO A 50 1.22 -13.47 -4.90
CA PRO A 50 0.26 -12.63 -5.61
C PRO A 50 -0.95 -13.42 -6.09
N TYR A 51 -2.15 -12.90 -5.81
CA TYR A 51 -3.47 -13.48 -6.13
C TYR A 51 -3.79 -14.83 -5.49
N SER A 52 -2.89 -15.38 -4.68
CA SER A 52 -3.09 -16.67 -4.01
C SER A 52 -3.31 -16.51 -2.52
N GLY A 53 -2.52 -15.64 -1.86
CA GLY A 53 -2.65 -15.46 -0.43
C GLY A 53 -1.46 -14.76 0.20
N ILE A 54 -1.63 -14.42 1.46
CA ILE A 54 -0.60 -13.91 2.34
C ILE A 54 -0.69 -14.69 3.64
N ASN A 55 0.44 -15.27 4.09
CA ASN A 55 0.48 -16.09 5.29
C ASN A 55 1.87 -16.02 5.93
N PRO A 56 1.98 -16.19 7.26
CA PRO A 56 3.26 -16.50 7.89
C PRO A 56 3.84 -17.80 7.32
N SER A 57 5.16 -17.86 7.22
CA SER A 57 5.89 -19.01 6.72
C SER A 57 7.22 -19.14 7.45
N ASN A 58 7.58 -20.36 7.79
CA ASN A 58 8.88 -20.76 8.30
C ASN A 58 9.67 -21.58 7.27
N GLU A 59 9.17 -21.68 6.03
CA GLU A 59 9.85 -22.39 4.94
C GLU A 59 11.07 -21.61 4.45
N PHE A 60 12.10 -22.34 4.01
CA PHE A 60 13.26 -21.72 3.39
C PHE A 60 12.88 -20.89 2.15
N ILE A 61 13.39 -19.67 2.10
CA ILE A 61 13.33 -18.83 0.92
C ILE A 61 14.36 -19.34 -0.08
N LYS A 62 13.90 -19.68 -1.29
CA LYS A 62 14.79 -20.03 -2.42
C LYS A 62 15.13 -18.75 -3.19
N PRO A 63 16.41 -18.44 -3.41
CA PRO A 63 16.80 -17.31 -4.24
C PRO A 63 16.32 -17.43 -5.69
N PHE A 64 16.08 -16.28 -6.32
CA PHE A 64 15.96 -16.19 -7.77
C PHE A 64 17.35 -16.24 -8.38
N ILE A 65 17.51 -16.97 -9.49
CA ILE A 65 18.82 -17.17 -10.11
C ILE A 65 18.81 -16.49 -11.48
N VAL A 66 19.71 -15.54 -11.69
CA VAL A 66 19.90 -14.84 -12.97
C VAL A 66 21.40 -14.74 -13.23
N ASP A 67 21.87 -15.21 -14.39
CA ASP A 67 23.27 -15.15 -14.82
C ASP A 67 24.30 -15.66 -13.79
N GLY A 68 23.91 -16.66 -12.98
CA GLY A 68 24.75 -17.24 -11.93
C GLY A 68 24.73 -16.51 -10.59
N TYR A 69 24.04 -15.37 -10.50
CA TYR A 69 23.81 -14.61 -9.27
C TYR A 69 22.52 -15.07 -8.59
N GLU A 70 22.52 -15.09 -7.26
CA GLU A 70 21.35 -15.40 -6.43
C GLU A 70 20.76 -14.11 -5.84
N TYR A 71 19.48 -13.86 -6.08
CA TYR A 71 18.77 -12.65 -5.66
C TYR A 71 17.61 -12.95 -4.73
N VAL A 72 17.45 -12.14 -3.69
CA VAL A 72 16.30 -12.22 -2.78
C VAL A 72 15.79 -10.81 -2.41
N PRO A 73 14.63 -10.39 -2.93
CA PRO A 73 13.98 -9.17 -2.49
C PRO A 73 13.22 -9.40 -1.18
N ILE A 74 13.58 -8.67 -0.13
CA ILE A 74 12.95 -8.74 1.20
C ILE A 74 12.36 -7.37 1.54
N HIS A 75 11.07 -7.32 1.82
CA HIS A 75 10.47 -6.11 2.39
C HIS A 75 10.66 -6.12 3.90
N VAL A 76 11.11 -5.01 4.47
CA VAL A 76 11.11 -4.82 5.92
C VAL A 76 10.10 -3.74 6.25
N ILE A 77 9.13 -4.10 7.08
CA ILE A 77 8.07 -3.21 7.55
C ILE A 77 8.18 -3.12 9.07
N TYR A 78 8.68 -1.99 9.53
CA TYR A 78 8.99 -1.77 10.93
C TYR A 78 8.57 -0.36 11.34
N ARG A 79 7.69 -0.26 12.34
CA ARG A 79 7.06 1.00 12.77
C ARG A 79 6.43 1.75 11.59
N ASN A 80 6.97 2.92 11.22
CA ASN A 80 6.52 3.76 10.11
C ASN A 80 7.37 3.58 8.84
N THR A 81 8.31 2.64 8.83
CA THR A 81 9.24 2.44 7.73
C THR A 81 8.85 1.22 6.91
N VAL A 82 8.91 1.38 5.59
CA VAL A 82 8.77 0.29 4.60
C VAL A 82 9.97 0.40 3.66
N THR A 83 10.82 -0.63 3.64
CA THR A 83 12.01 -0.71 2.77
C THR A 83 12.03 -1.99 1.96
N LEU A 84 12.57 -1.91 0.75
CA LEU A 84 12.92 -3.06 -0.07
C LEU A 84 14.42 -3.31 0.05
N ASN A 85 14.77 -4.50 0.51
CA ASN A 85 16.12 -4.96 0.72
C ASN A 85 16.44 -5.97 -0.38
N GLN A 86 17.22 -5.56 -1.37
CA GLN A 86 17.64 -6.41 -2.46
C GLN A 86 18.93 -7.12 -2.08
N LEU A 87 18.81 -8.39 -1.68
CA LEU A 87 19.94 -9.24 -1.35
C LEU A 87 20.50 -9.85 -2.63
N THR A 88 21.81 -9.70 -2.87
CA THR A 88 22.52 -10.38 -3.95
C THR A 88 23.67 -11.21 -3.37
N ILE A 89 23.72 -12.50 -3.74
CA ILE A 89 24.68 -13.47 -3.23
C ILE A 89 25.53 -14.01 -4.39
N VAL A 90 26.85 -13.93 -4.24
CA VAL A 90 27.83 -14.34 -5.25
C VAL A 90 29.01 -15.00 -4.56
N ASN A 91 29.23 -16.30 -4.82
CA ASN A 91 30.36 -17.06 -4.27
C ASN A 91 30.52 -16.86 -2.74
N GLY A 92 29.42 -16.95 -2.00
CA GLY A 92 29.38 -16.75 -0.54
C GLY A 92 29.48 -15.30 -0.07
N LYS A 93 29.74 -14.33 -0.95
CA LYS A 93 29.67 -12.90 -0.62
C LYS A 93 28.24 -12.41 -0.73
N VAL A 94 27.80 -11.69 0.29
CA VAL A 94 26.48 -11.09 0.36
C VAL A 94 26.60 -9.58 0.17
N SER A 95 25.80 -9.03 -0.73
CA SER A 95 25.61 -7.59 -0.89
C SER A 95 24.13 -7.25 -0.67
N LEU A 96 23.90 -6.08 -0.08
CA LEU A 96 22.58 -5.61 0.29
C LEU A 96 22.40 -4.19 -0.25
N GLN A 97 21.42 -4.01 -1.13
CA GLN A 97 20.95 -2.70 -1.56
C GLN A 97 19.61 -2.42 -0.86
N VAL A 98 19.50 -1.23 -0.27
CA VAL A 98 18.29 -0.80 0.44
C VAL A 98 17.63 0.31 -0.35
N GLU A 99 16.35 0.14 -0.63
CA GLU A 99 15.51 1.07 -1.35
C GLU A 99 14.27 1.41 -0.51
N ASP A 100 13.74 2.61 -0.70
CA ASP A 100 12.41 2.92 -0.20
C ASP A 100 11.38 2.06 -0.92
N ALA A 101 10.64 1.26 -0.15
CA ALA A 101 9.50 0.54 -0.70
C ALA A 101 8.29 1.45 -0.73
N ASP A 102 7.55 1.35 -1.83
CA ASP A 102 6.30 2.03 -2.09
C ASP A 102 5.11 1.07 -1.90
N GLU A 103 3.92 1.50 -2.30
CA GLU A 103 2.69 0.71 -2.23
C GLU A 103 2.69 -0.55 -3.12
N THR A 104 3.72 -0.78 -3.95
CA THR A 104 3.79 -1.97 -4.81
C THR A 104 3.86 -3.27 -4.02
N VAL A 105 4.23 -3.22 -2.73
CA VAL A 105 4.18 -4.37 -1.81
C VAL A 105 2.75 -4.94 -1.69
N LEU A 106 1.72 -4.10 -1.84
CA LEU A 106 0.30 -4.49 -1.77
C LEU A 106 -0.24 -5.07 -3.08
N ARG A 107 0.49 -4.95 -4.19
CA ARG A 107 -0.02 -5.30 -5.51
C ARG A 107 -0.24 -6.81 -5.64
N GLY A 108 -1.45 -7.23 -5.99
CA GLY A 108 -1.86 -8.64 -6.02
C GLY A 108 -2.13 -9.24 -4.63
N LEU A 109 -2.29 -8.42 -3.59
CA LEU A 109 -2.58 -8.91 -2.24
C LEU A 109 -4.02 -9.43 -2.17
N VAL A 110 -4.18 -10.68 -1.70
CA VAL A 110 -5.50 -11.20 -1.26
C VAL A 110 -5.70 -10.79 0.19
N VAL A 111 -6.79 -10.08 0.47
CA VAL A 111 -7.11 -9.57 1.79
C VAL A 111 -8.01 -10.58 2.50
N ASN A 112 -7.48 -11.20 3.55
CA ASN A 112 -8.15 -12.26 4.31
C ASN A 112 -8.41 -11.84 5.78
N GLY A 113 -8.48 -10.53 6.06
CA GLY A 113 -8.74 -10.00 7.40
C GLY A 113 -7.59 -10.15 8.40
N SER A 114 -6.41 -10.62 7.95
CA SER A 114 -5.27 -10.85 8.84
C SER A 114 -4.69 -9.55 9.44
N ASP A 115 -4.29 -9.59 10.71
CA ASP A 115 -3.74 -8.43 11.44
C ASP A 115 -2.49 -7.85 10.78
N TYR A 116 -1.63 -8.68 10.20
CA TYR A 116 -0.44 -8.19 9.51
C TYR A 116 -0.77 -7.45 8.21
N VAL A 117 -1.87 -7.78 7.52
CA VAL A 117 -2.33 -6.99 6.35
C VAL A 117 -2.73 -5.60 6.81
N ARG A 118 -3.51 -5.51 7.90
CA ARG A 118 -3.87 -4.23 8.53
C ARG A 118 -2.64 -3.42 8.90
N TYR A 119 -1.65 -4.06 9.52
CA TYR A 119 -0.38 -3.42 9.89
C TYR A 119 0.37 -2.86 8.68
N ILE A 120 0.55 -3.66 7.62
CA ILE A 120 1.24 -3.25 6.39
C ILE A 120 0.55 -2.04 5.75
N VAL A 121 -0.78 -2.10 5.58
CA VAL A 121 -1.57 -1.01 5.01
C VAL A 121 -1.46 0.25 5.85
N GLU A 122 -1.58 0.14 7.17
CA GLU A 122 -1.51 1.28 8.08
C GLU A 122 -0.13 1.95 8.08
N THR A 123 0.95 1.15 8.09
CA THR A 123 2.31 1.67 8.00
C THR A 123 2.55 2.44 6.68
N LEU A 124 2.07 1.93 5.54
CA LEU A 124 2.20 2.61 4.25
C LEU A 124 1.46 3.95 4.21
N ILE A 125 0.22 3.98 4.71
CA ILE A 125 -0.57 5.22 4.76
C ILE A 125 0.10 6.23 5.69
N ASN A 126 0.55 5.81 6.87
CA ASN A 126 1.23 6.71 7.81
C ASN A 126 2.52 7.28 7.21
N LYS A 127 3.35 6.44 6.56
CA LYS A 127 4.57 6.90 5.85
C LYS A 127 4.24 7.96 4.80
N TYR A 128 3.16 7.76 4.04
CA TYR A 128 2.74 8.72 3.03
C TYR A 128 2.30 10.07 3.63
N LEU A 129 1.59 10.04 4.76
CA LEU A 129 1.11 11.26 5.45
C LEU A 129 2.22 12.08 6.13
N GLU A 130 3.42 11.51 6.33
CA GLU A 130 4.58 12.27 6.80
C GLU A 130 5.12 13.24 5.72
N SER A 131 4.71 13.08 4.45
CA SER A 131 5.14 13.95 3.36
C SER A 131 4.39 15.29 3.41
N PRO A 132 5.08 16.45 3.29
CA PRO A 132 4.46 17.77 3.36
C PRO A 132 3.75 18.12 2.04
N ILE A 133 2.62 17.46 1.77
CA ILE A 133 1.87 17.60 0.52
C ILE A 133 0.52 18.26 0.84
N PRO A 134 0.15 19.38 0.17
CA PRO A 134 -1.10 20.09 0.44
C PRO A 134 -2.35 19.31 -0.01
N VAL A 135 -2.19 18.41 -0.97
CA VAL A 135 -3.27 17.56 -1.50
C VAL A 135 -2.82 16.10 -1.43
N LEU A 136 -3.56 15.31 -0.66
CA LEU A 136 -3.40 13.87 -0.57
C LEU A 136 -4.14 13.22 -1.72
N ALA A 137 -3.52 12.22 -2.34
CA ALA A 137 -4.10 11.52 -3.48
C ALA A 137 -3.89 10.01 -3.36
N MET A 138 -4.84 9.24 -3.86
CA MET A 138 -4.74 7.79 -3.98
C MET A 138 -5.49 7.33 -5.23
N SER A 139 -4.98 6.32 -5.91
CA SER A 139 -5.76 5.52 -6.85
C SER A 139 -5.58 4.03 -6.57
N ALA A 140 -6.66 3.26 -6.71
CA ALA A 140 -6.65 1.84 -6.45
C ALA A 140 -7.50 1.07 -7.46
N LYS A 141 -7.07 -0.15 -7.77
CA LYS A 141 -7.81 -1.13 -8.56
C LYS A 141 -8.10 -2.30 -7.64
N LEU A 142 -9.37 -2.53 -7.33
CA LEU A 142 -9.79 -3.43 -6.27
C LEU A 142 -10.78 -4.46 -6.80
N THR A 143 -10.63 -5.70 -6.35
CA THR A 143 -11.77 -6.62 -6.32
C THR A 143 -12.53 -6.33 -5.03
N SER A 144 -13.73 -5.79 -5.14
CA SER A 144 -14.59 -5.45 -4.02
C SER A 144 -16.05 -5.39 -4.48
N ASN A 145 -16.99 -5.44 -3.55
CA ASN A 145 -18.40 -5.16 -3.84
C ASN A 145 -18.56 -3.65 -4.10
N PRO A 146 -18.88 -3.22 -5.34
CA PRO A 146 -18.96 -1.81 -5.68
C PRO A 146 -20.04 -1.05 -4.91
N ASP A 147 -21.17 -1.70 -4.58
CA ASP A 147 -22.26 -1.07 -3.84
C ASP A 147 -21.82 -0.75 -2.41
N LYS A 148 -21.11 -1.66 -1.74
CA LYS A 148 -20.55 -1.39 -0.40
C LYS A 148 -19.53 -0.25 -0.40
N VAL A 149 -18.70 -0.20 -1.45
CA VAL A 149 -17.71 0.88 -1.62
C VAL A 149 -18.43 2.21 -1.82
N GLU A 150 -19.46 2.25 -2.66
CA GLU A 150 -20.24 3.45 -2.90
C GLU A 150 -21.05 3.90 -1.67
N ASP A 151 -21.69 2.98 -0.94
CA ASP A 151 -22.45 3.32 0.28
C ASP A 151 -21.53 3.94 1.34
N TYR A 152 -20.33 3.39 1.51
CA TYR A 152 -19.34 3.94 2.42
C TYR A 152 -18.91 5.35 1.98
N VAL A 153 -18.58 5.53 0.70
CA VAL A 153 -18.16 6.84 0.17
C VAL A 153 -19.28 7.87 0.28
N LYS A 154 -20.51 7.52 -0.07
CA LYS A 154 -21.71 8.36 0.06
C LYS A 154 -21.89 8.89 1.47
N SER A 155 -21.65 8.07 2.49
CA SER A 155 -21.79 8.50 3.89
C SER A 155 -20.77 9.55 4.33
N MET A 156 -19.74 9.82 3.52
CA MET A 156 -18.69 10.81 3.82
C MET A 156 -18.66 12.00 2.86
N THR A 157 -19.64 12.10 1.95
CA THR A 157 -19.71 13.13 0.91
C THR A 157 -21.11 13.73 0.85
N ASP A 158 -21.22 14.95 0.34
CA ASP A 158 -22.49 15.69 0.33
C ASP A 158 -23.25 15.54 -0.98
N ASN A 159 -22.51 15.42 -2.09
CA ASN A 159 -23.07 15.41 -3.44
C ASN A 159 -22.40 14.35 -4.30
N ASP A 160 -23.11 13.93 -5.34
CA ASP A 160 -22.57 13.07 -6.37
C ASP A 160 -23.04 13.47 -7.77
N TYR A 161 -22.24 13.11 -8.76
CA TYR A 161 -22.61 13.22 -10.16
C TYR A 161 -21.97 12.08 -10.97
N HIS A 162 -22.43 11.90 -12.20
CA HIS A 162 -21.98 10.82 -13.07
C HIS A 162 -21.47 11.37 -14.40
N VAL A 163 -20.27 10.97 -14.79
CA VAL A 163 -19.61 11.41 -16.03
C VAL A 163 -18.82 10.27 -16.65
N ALA A 164 -19.00 10.03 -17.95
CA ALA A 164 -18.23 9.03 -18.72
C ALA A 164 -18.13 7.62 -18.07
N GLY A 165 -19.20 7.15 -17.42
CA GLY A 165 -19.22 5.84 -16.76
C GLY A 165 -18.50 5.80 -15.40
N VAL A 166 -18.19 6.97 -14.84
CA VAL A 166 -17.57 7.16 -13.53
C VAL A 166 -18.53 7.93 -12.66
N ARG A 167 -18.76 7.45 -11.44
CA ARG A 167 -19.51 8.18 -10.41
C ARG A 167 -18.54 8.94 -9.53
N ILE A 168 -18.78 10.21 -9.34
CA ILE A 168 -17.92 11.11 -8.56
C ILE A 168 -18.73 11.59 -7.37
N TYR A 169 -18.18 11.38 -6.19
CA TYR A 169 -18.69 11.80 -4.89
C TYR A 169 -17.79 12.88 -4.34
N HIS A 170 -18.37 13.95 -3.78
CA HIS A 170 -17.57 15.05 -3.29
C HIS A 170 -18.23 15.83 -2.14
N LYS A 171 -17.36 16.48 -1.37
CA LYS A 171 -17.65 17.56 -0.42
C LYS A 171 -16.49 18.56 -0.49
N PRO A 172 -16.59 19.77 0.07
CA PRO A 172 -15.45 20.71 0.07
C PRO A 172 -14.16 20.04 0.58
N GLY A 173 -13.09 20.09 -0.23
CA GLY A 173 -11.80 19.50 0.10
C GLY A 173 -11.68 17.98 -0.07
N LEU A 174 -12.71 17.24 -0.47
CA LEU A 174 -12.67 15.78 -0.68
C LEU A 174 -13.41 15.39 -1.97
N MET A 175 -12.75 14.59 -2.79
CA MET A 175 -13.34 14.00 -4.00
C MET A 175 -12.99 12.52 -4.09
N VAL A 176 -13.98 11.69 -4.40
CA VAL A 176 -13.83 10.26 -4.65
C VAL A 176 -14.50 9.91 -5.96
N SER A 177 -13.75 9.36 -6.89
CA SER A 177 -14.27 8.81 -8.13
C SER A 177 -14.28 7.29 -8.07
N ILE A 178 -15.36 6.71 -8.58
CA ILE A 178 -15.61 5.27 -8.58
C ILE A 178 -16.02 4.87 -9.99
N ARG A 179 -15.23 4.01 -10.61
CA ARG A 179 -15.55 3.36 -11.88
C ARG A 179 -15.83 1.89 -11.62
N ARG A 180 -17.07 1.45 -11.87
CA ARG A 180 -17.44 0.04 -11.85
C ARG A 180 -16.91 -0.61 -13.13
N VAL A 181 -15.89 -1.47 -13.00
CA VAL A 181 -15.30 -2.19 -14.15
C VAL A 181 -16.02 -3.51 -14.40
N SER A 182 -16.44 -4.18 -13.34
CA SER A 182 -17.26 -5.40 -13.38
C SER A 182 -18.05 -5.53 -12.07
N PRO A 183 -18.96 -6.53 -11.92
CA PRO A 183 -19.75 -6.71 -10.70
C PRO A 183 -18.91 -6.84 -9.41
N TYR A 184 -17.63 -7.21 -9.52
CA TYR A 184 -16.72 -7.38 -8.39
C TYR A 184 -15.43 -6.60 -8.56
N ARG A 185 -15.34 -5.69 -9.54
CA ARG A 185 -14.12 -4.92 -9.80
C ARG A 185 -14.44 -3.44 -9.87
N VAL A 186 -13.72 -2.68 -9.06
CA VAL A 186 -13.87 -1.24 -8.95
C VAL A 186 -12.50 -0.58 -9.05
N ASP A 187 -12.44 0.46 -9.87
CA ASP A 187 -11.31 1.37 -9.88
C ASP A 187 -11.73 2.62 -9.12
N THR A 188 -10.97 2.98 -8.10
CA THR A 188 -11.24 4.14 -7.23
C THR A 188 -10.11 5.14 -7.32
N ALA A 189 -10.45 6.43 -7.27
CA ALA A 189 -9.49 7.49 -7.07
C ALA A 189 -10.02 8.44 -6.02
N LEU A 190 -9.12 8.90 -5.15
CA LEU A 190 -9.40 9.74 -4.00
C LEU A 190 -8.44 10.91 -4.04
N MET A 191 -8.96 12.11 -3.83
CA MET A 191 -8.18 13.31 -3.57
C MET A 191 -8.76 14.04 -2.37
N CYS A 192 -7.88 14.58 -1.52
CA CYS A 192 -8.27 15.18 -0.26
C CYS A 192 -7.33 16.33 0.08
N SER A 193 -7.85 17.45 0.61
CA SER A 193 -7.01 18.46 1.25
C SER A 193 -6.28 17.84 2.43
N ILE A 194 -5.08 18.34 2.73
CA ILE A 194 -4.31 17.92 3.91
C ILE A 194 -5.07 18.15 5.22
N ASP A 195 -5.96 19.15 5.27
CA ASP A 195 -6.80 19.42 6.44
C ASP A 195 -7.78 18.27 6.77
N LEU A 196 -8.03 17.39 5.80
CA LEU A 196 -8.90 16.22 5.91
C LEU A 196 -8.07 14.92 5.90
N SER A 197 -6.85 14.95 6.44
CA SER A 197 -5.93 13.80 6.45
C SER A 197 -6.47 12.58 7.18
N ASP A 198 -7.27 12.80 8.24
CA ASP A 198 -7.87 11.72 9.01
C ASP A 198 -8.97 11.01 8.23
N GLU A 199 -9.83 11.74 7.51
CA GLU A 199 -10.79 11.12 6.59
C GLU A 199 -10.08 10.42 5.43
N PHE A 200 -9.02 11.01 4.88
CA PHE A 200 -8.22 10.36 3.84
C PHE A 200 -7.68 9.01 4.36
N LYS A 201 -7.05 9.01 5.55
CA LYS A 201 -6.52 7.80 6.18
C LYS A 201 -7.61 6.76 6.41
N GLY A 202 -8.75 7.16 6.97
CA GLY A 202 -9.89 6.29 7.24
C GLY A 202 -10.46 5.68 5.97
N LEU A 203 -10.62 6.48 4.93
CA LEU A 203 -11.16 6.05 3.64
C LEU A 203 -10.22 5.08 2.93
N VAL A 204 -8.94 5.43 2.77
CA VAL A 204 -7.94 4.54 2.14
C VAL A 204 -7.87 3.22 2.89
N LYS A 205 -7.76 3.26 4.23
CA LYS A 205 -7.70 2.05 5.05
C LYS A 205 -8.94 1.18 4.86
N THR A 206 -10.13 1.78 4.86
CA THR A 206 -11.39 1.04 4.67
C THR A 206 -11.48 0.43 3.28
N LEU A 207 -11.18 1.18 2.22
CA LEU A 207 -11.21 0.67 0.84
C LEU A 207 -10.26 -0.52 0.66
N LEU A 208 -9.03 -0.41 1.16
CA LEU A 208 -8.03 -1.47 1.00
C LEU A 208 -8.37 -2.70 1.83
N LEU A 209 -8.78 -2.54 3.09
CA LEU A 209 -9.04 -3.66 3.99
C LEU A 209 -10.39 -4.34 3.79
N THR A 210 -11.35 -3.69 3.12
CA THR A 210 -12.63 -4.30 2.75
C THR A 210 -12.62 -4.94 1.36
N SER A 211 -11.60 -4.63 0.55
CA SER A 211 -11.39 -5.31 -0.73
C SER A 211 -11.10 -6.80 -0.51
N THR A 212 -11.40 -7.64 -1.49
CA THR A 212 -10.96 -9.04 -1.53
C THR A 212 -9.56 -9.16 -2.11
N ILE A 213 -9.26 -8.37 -3.15
CA ILE A 213 -7.95 -8.34 -3.80
C ILE A 213 -7.57 -6.90 -4.11
N ILE A 214 -6.35 -6.51 -3.74
CA ILE A 214 -5.73 -5.26 -4.16
C ILE A 214 -4.94 -5.53 -5.43
N HIS A 215 -5.44 -5.15 -6.61
CA HIS A 215 -4.74 -5.35 -7.89
C HIS A 215 -3.64 -4.34 -8.11
N ASP A 216 -3.87 -3.10 -7.67
CA ASP A 216 -2.93 -1.99 -7.73
C ASP A 216 -3.38 -0.91 -6.75
N VAL A 217 -2.42 -0.19 -6.18
CA VAL A 217 -2.62 1.04 -5.39
C VAL A 217 -1.51 1.98 -5.80
N ARG A 218 -1.78 3.28 -5.77
CA ARG A 218 -0.81 4.37 -5.91
C ARG A 218 -1.15 5.46 -4.91
N LEU A 219 -0.21 5.82 -4.05
CA LEU A 219 -0.34 6.98 -3.15
C LEU A 219 0.37 8.19 -3.80
N GLY A 220 -0.20 9.38 -3.65
CA GLY A 220 0.29 10.61 -4.29
C GLY A 220 -0.01 10.73 -5.77
N ARG A 221 -0.76 9.80 -6.37
CA ARG A 221 -1.13 9.83 -7.79
C ARG A 221 -2.58 9.44 -7.99
N VAL A 222 -3.24 10.19 -8.85
CA VAL A 222 -4.56 9.87 -9.39
C VAL A 222 -4.35 9.32 -10.80
N GLY A 223 -5.03 8.23 -11.15
CA GLY A 223 -4.98 7.67 -12.50
C GLY A 223 -5.63 8.59 -13.55
N GLU A 224 -5.88 8.05 -14.75
CA GLU A 224 -6.59 8.73 -15.85
C GLU A 224 -8.09 8.90 -15.56
N LEU A 225 -8.44 9.54 -14.45
CA LEU A 225 -9.82 9.86 -14.08
C LEU A 225 -10.00 11.38 -14.08
N PRO A 226 -11.11 11.90 -14.62
CA PRO A 226 -11.34 13.34 -14.69
C PRO A 226 -11.40 13.93 -13.27
N MET A 227 -10.67 15.01 -13.04
CA MET A 227 -10.56 15.68 -11.73
C MET A 227 -11.36 16.99 -11.74
N GLY A 228 -12.23 17.17 -10.73
CA GLY A 228 -12.91 18.45 -10.47
C GLY A 228 -12.02 19.36 -9.62
N MET A 229 -11.41 20.37 -10.25
CA MET A 229 -10.58 21.35 -9.53
C MET A 229 -11.39 22.22 -8.55
N ASP A 230 -12.65 22.48 -8.88
CA ASP A 230 -13.62 23.26 -8.10
C ASP A 230 -13.87 22.71 -6.68
N VAL A 231 -13.63 21.42 -6.46
CA VAL A 231 -13.74 20.78 -5.14
C VAL A 231 -12.68 21.27 -4.14
N PHE A 232 -11.53 21.74 -4.63
CA PHE A 232 -10.38 22.14 -3.82
C PHE A 232 -10.23 23.66 -3.68
N TYR A 233 -11.03 24.44 -4.40
CA TYR A 233 -11.11 25.88 -4.20
C TYR A 233 -12.24 26.19 -3.22
N PRO A 234 -11.99 26.98 -2.16
CA PRO A 234 -13.09 27.54 -1.39
C PRO A 234 -13.92 28.38 -2.35
N ILE A 235 -15.18 27.99 -2.57
CA ILE A 235 -16.15 28.90 -3.18
C ILE A 235 -16.27 30.03 -2.17
N ILE A 236 -15.56 31.14 -2.41
CA ILE A 236 -15.87 32.41 -1.78
C ILE A 236 -17.27 32.77 -2.31
N ARG A 237 -18.32 32.26 -1.67
CA ARG A 237 -19.65 32.85 -1.75
C ARG A 237 -19.57 34.15 -0.95
N GLY A 238 -18.86 35.12 -1.51
CA GLY A 238 -19.01 36.50 -1.10
C GLY A 238 -20.47 36.86 -1.37
N ASN A 239 -21.20 37.19 -0.31
CA ASN A 239 -22.36 38.06 -0.43
C ASN A 239 -21.92 39.30 -1.23
N VAL A 240 -22.33 39.38 -2.49
CA VAL A 240 -22.20 40.61 -3.29
C VAL A 240 -23.31 41.62 -2.93
N ASP A 241 -24.18 41.29 -1.97
CA ASP A 241 -25.24 42.20 -1.50
C ASP A 241 -24.99 42.64 -0.05
N SER A 242 -24.01 43.50 0.16
CA SER A 242 -24.02 44.55 1.19
C SER A 242 -22.65 45.20 1.25
N ILE A 243 -22.49 46.31 0.53
CA ILE A 243 -21.85 47.58 0.94
C ILE A 243 -21.77 48.41 -0.34
N ALA A 244 -22.83 49.15 -0.61
CA ALA A 244 -22.78 50.43 -1.30
C ALA A 244 -23.95 51.26 -0.75
N ARG A 245 -23.70 51.86 0.41
CA ARG A 245 -24.26 53.18 0.75
C ARG A 245 -23.33 54.22 0.15
#